data_AF-W2G7Z0-F1
#
_entry.id   AF-W2G7Z0-F1
#
_cell.length_a   1.000
_cell.length_b   1.000
_cell.length_c   1.000
_cell.angle_alpha   90.00
_cell.angle_beta   90.00
_cell.angle_gamma   90.00
#
_symmetry.space_group_name_H-M   'P 1'
#
loop_
_entity.id
_entity.type
_entity.pdbx_description
1 polymer ?
#
loop_
_entity_poly.entity_id
_entity_poly.type
_entity_poly.pdbx_seq_one_letter_code
_entity_poly.pdbx_strand_id
1 'polypeptide(L)'
;MNLVWDELAEKFYKQFRDEKWSLDELKTKLGIVEGMSPDSDEEHALTSILMFAMYEDTIIKATDDDLLTNGIDILTKLSEDSPAITFFGQYVGGTLTQKALKKKLGITGVTPKSSEKYQAFELLVDARVFYDNLEKIEIDPLKSSILKMTTMTKNPLVDKFYDQFMNEKWTTKKLVSKLGITKYTAADSEKYDALSSLVQGRMYVHGVTNAKTLISKNKTKTFLTKLHGNELAQKYLGQFMAGSLKETSLKAELKVTKNTPKDSDEYEAAALLIEARELSDTFM
;
A
#
# COMPACT_ATOMS: atom_id res chain seq x y z
N MET A 1 7.80 -4.93 -13.35
CA MET A 1 7.74 -6.27 -12.73
C MET A 1 6.78 -7.10 -13.56
N ASN A 2 7.29 -8.01 -14.39
CA ASN A 2 6.48 -8.90 -15.22
C ASN A 2 6.11 -10.15 -14.40
N LEU A 3 5.34 -9.97 -13.32
CA LEU A 3 4.74 -11.12 -12.64
C LEU A 3 3.56 -11.58 -13.47
N VAL A 4 3.51 -12.88 -13.76
CA VAL A 4 2.31 -13.51 -14.32
C VAL A 4 1.25 -13.48 -13.22
N TRP A 5 0.46 -12.41 -13.22
CA TRP A 5 -0.69 -12.26 -12.35
C TRP A 5 -1.87 -13.00 -13.00
N ASP A 6 -2.06 -14.25 -12.61
CA ASP A 6 -3.14 -15.09 -13.12
C ASP A 6 -4.44 -14.96 -12.30
N GLU A 7 -5.53 -15.52 -12.82
CA GLU A 7 -6.85 -15.46 -12.19
C GLU A 7 -6.87 -16.13 -10.80
N LEU A 8 -6.05 -17.17 -10.58
CA LEU A 8 -5.98 -17.89 -9.33
C LEU A 8 -5.30 -17.03 -8.25
N ALA A 9 -4.17 -16.40 -8.61
CA ALA A 9 -3.46 -15.44 -7.79
C ALA A 9 -4.37 -14.26 -7.43
N GLU A 10 -5.08 -13.67 -8.40
CA GLU A 10 -5.99 -12.55 -8.13
C GLU A 10 -7.11 -12.93 -7.15
N LYS A 11 -7.73 -14.09 -7.36
CA LYS A 11 -8.82 -14.61 -6.53
C LYS A 11 -8.39 -14.77 -5.07
N PHE A 12 -7.23 -15.41 -4.85
CA PHE A 12 -6.78 -15.75 -3.50
C PHE A 12 -6.01 -14.62 -2.83
N TYR A 13 -5.35 -13.75 -3.58
CA TYR A 13 -4.58 -12.63 -3.01
C TYR A 13 -5.45 -11.73 -2.13
N LYS A 14 -6.62 -11.33 -2.64
CA LYS A 14 -7.53 -10.45 -1.89
C LYS A 14 -7.98 -11.10 -0.59
N GLN A 15 -8.39 -12.37 -0.64
CA GLN A 15 -8.83 -13.11 0.55
C GLN A 15 -7.68 -13.29 1.55
N PHE A 16 -6.50 -13.65 1.07
CA PHE A 16 -5.29 -13.76 1.88
C PHE A 16 -5.03 -12.48 2.69
N ARG A 17 -5.15 -11.30 2.07
CA ARG A 17 -4.90 -10.01 2.73
C ARG A 17 -6.06 -9.53 3.60
N ASP A 18 -7.30 -9.66 3.14
CA ASP A 18 -8.49 -9.16 3.84
C ASP A 18 -8.84 -10.02 5.06
N GLU A 19 -8.74 -11.34 4.93
CA GLU A 19 -9.03 -12.31 6.00
C GLU A 19 -7.81 -12.63 6.86
N LYS A 20 -6.64 -12.05 6.54
CA LYS A 20 -5.37 -12.21 7.28
C LYS A 20 -4.98 -13.68 7.46
N TRP A 21 -5.11 -14.47 6.42
CA TRP A 21 -4.72 -15.88 6.46
C TRP A 21 -3.23 -16.02 6.77
N SER A 22 -2.90 -17.05 7.54
CA SER A 22 -1.53 -17.53 7.66
C SER A 22 -1.04 -18.13 6.33
N LEU A 23 0.28 -18.23 6.18
CA LEU A 23 0.89 -18.89 5.01
C LEU A 23 0.43 -20.34 4.85
N ASP A 24 0.22 -21.06 5.97
CA ASP A 24 -0.28 -22.45 5.94
C ASP A 24 -1.74 -22.54 5.49
N GLU A 25 -2.58 -21.59 5.89
CA GLU A 25 -3.95 -21.47 5.39
C GLU A 25 -3.97 -21.15 3.89
N LEU A 26 -3.17 -20.20 3.43
CA LEU A 26 -3.05 -19.87 2.01
C LEU A 26 -2.66 -21.10 1.18
N LYS A 27 -1.62 -21.82 1.59
CA LYS A 27 -1.18 -23.07 0.94
C LYS A 27 -2.30 -24.11 0.90
N THR A 28 -3.02 -24.28 2.01
CA THR A 28 -4.15 -25.22 2.09
C THR A 28 -5.27 -24.83 1.13
N LYS A 29 -5.58 -23.53 1.02
CA LYS A 29 -6.63 -22.99 0.14
C LYS A 29 -6.26 -23.10 -1.35
N LEU A 30 -4.97 -22.96 -1.67
CA LEU A 30 -4.43 -23.20 -3.00
C LEU A 30 -4.29 -24.69 -3.32
N GLY A 31 -4.34 -25.58 -2.33
CA GLY A 31 -4.14 -27.03 -2.55
C GLY A 31 -2.66 -27.44 -2.68
N ILE A 32 -1.74 -26.61 -2.19
CA ILE A 32 -0.29 -26.88 -2.23
C ILE A 32 0.03 -28.08 -1.35
N VAL A 33 0.78 -29.04 -1.90
CA VAL A 33 1.27 -30.22 -1.18
C VAL A 33 2.79 -30.38 -1.33
N GLU A 34 3.41 -31.08 -0.37
CA GLU A 34 4.85 -31.35 -0.44
C GLU A 34 5.21 -32.11 -1.72
N GLY A 35 6.25 -31.63 -2.42
CA GLY A 35 6.75 -32.25 -3.64
C GLY A 35 5.97 -31.88 -4.91
N MET A 36 4.99 -30.97 -4.83
CA MET A 36 4.30 -30.41 -5.98
C MET A 36 5.28 -29.81 -7.00
N SER A 37 4.91 -29.86 -8.29
CA SER A 37 5.73 -29.30 -9.35
C SER A 37 5.78 -27.78 -9.23
N PRO A 38 6.96 -27.14 -9.30
CA PRO A 38 7.05 -25.67 -9.32
C PRO A 38 6.29 -25.04 -10.51
N ASP A 39 6.11 -25.80 -11.59
CA ASP A 39 5.41 -25.36 -12.81
C ASP A 39 3.88 -25.55 -12.74
N SER A 40 3.35 -25.95 -11.59
CA SER A 40 1.89 -26.08 -11.40
C SER A 40 1.23 -24.71 -11.26
N ASP A 41 -0.03 -24.61 -11.67
CA ASP A 41 -0.82 -23.38 -11.56
C ASP A 41 -0.91 -22.91 -10.09
N GLU A 42 -1.01 -23.86 -9.14
CA GLU A 42 -1.04 -23.56 -7.72
C GLU A 42 0.28 -22.94 -7.21
N GLU A 43 1.44 -23.48 -7.62
CA GLU A 43 2.76 -22.95 -7.21
C GLU A 43 3.10 -21.63 -7.91
N HIS A 44 2.64 -21.44 -9.15
CA HIS A 44 2.69 -20.15 -9.82
C HIS A 44 1.85 -19.10 -9.08
N ALA A 45 0.62 -19.45 -8.70
CA ALA A 45 -0.24 -18.56 -7.92
C ALA A 45 0.37 -18.24 -6.55
N LEU A 46 0.92 -19.23 -5.84
CA LEU A 46 1.63 -19.00 -4.57
C LEU A 46 2.82 -18.05 -4.76
N THR A 47 3.63 -18.25 -5.79
CA THR A 47 4.78 -17.39 -6.13
C THR A 47 4.33 -15.95 -6.37
N SER A 48 3.31 -15.74 -7.21
CA SER A 48 2.78 -14.42 -7.51
C SER A 48 2.19 -13.72 -6.29
N ILE A 49 1.41 -14.44 -5.47
CA ILE A 49 0.83 -13.92 -4.22
C ILE A 49 1.93 -13.48 -3.26
N LEU A 50 2.95 -14.32 -3.03
CA LEU A 50 4.02 -14.03 -2.10
C LEU A 50 4.92 -12.89 -2.57
N MET A 51 5.26 -12.83 -3.87
CA MET A 51 6.05 -11.72 -4.40
C MET A 51 5.31 -10.38 -4.27
N PHE A 52 4.01 -10.38 -4.56
CA PHE A 52 3.21 -9.15 -4.45
C PHE A 52 2.95 -8.77 -2.99
N ALA A 53 2.71 -9.74 -2.10
CA ALA A 53 2.66 -9.50 -0.66
C ALA A 53 3.98 -8.91 -0.13
N MET A 54 5.11 -9.47 -0.55
CA MET A 54 6.44 -8.97 -0.20
C MET A 54 6.66 -7.55 -0.74
N TYR A 55 6.22 -7.24 -1.96
CA TYR A 55 6.27 -5.88 -2.53
C TYR A 55 5.45 -4.88 -1.70
N GLU A 56 4.18 -5.20 -1.43
CA GLU A 56 3.31 -4.34 -0.62
C GLU A 56 3.90 -4.13 0.78
N ASP A 57 4.30 -5.21 1.44
CA ASP A 57 4.87 -5.18 2.78
C ASP A 57 6.18 -4.39 2.80
N THR A 58 7.04 -4.51 1.78
CA THR A 58 8.26 -3.68 1.67
C THR A 58 7.90 -2.20 1.67
N ILE A 59 6.96 -1.78 0.82
CA ILE A 59 6.57 -0.38 0.69
C ILE A 59 5.93 0.15 1.98
N ILE A 60 5.00 -0.62 2.56
CA ILE A 60 4.26 -0.23 3.75
C ILE A 60 5.15 -0.23 4.99
N LYS A 61 6.02 -1.23 5.16
CA LYS A 61 6.83 -1.43 6.37
C LYS A 61 8.18 -0.72 6.33
N ALA A 62 8.64 -0.24 5.17
CA ALA A 62 9.89 0.52 5.05
C ALA A 62 9.97 1.69 6.06
N THR A 63 10.93 1.59 6.98
CA THR A 63 11.26 2.63 7.97
C THR A 63 12.35 3.57 7.48
N ASP A 64 13.11 3.15 6.48
CA ASP A 64 14.26 3.82 5.88
C ASP A 64 14.43 3.37 4.42
N ASP A 65 15.31 4.08 3.71
CA ASP A 65 15.59 3.84 2.29
C ASP A 65 16.33 2.52 2.05
N ASP A 66 17.07 2.00 3.05
CA ASP A 66 17.83 0.76 2.93
C ASP A 66 16.89 -0.45 2.87
N LEU A 67 15.88 -0.52 3.74
CA LEU A 67 14.88 -1.59 3.73
C LEU A 67 14.09 -1.57 2.43
N LEU A 68 13.69 -0.39 1.97
CA LEU A 68 12.98 -0.21 0.71
C LEU A 68 13.84 -0.67 -0.47
N THR A 69 15.07 -0.18 -0.56
CA THR A 69 15.98 -0.49 -1.67
C THR A 69 16.30 -1.98 -1.72
N ASN A 70 16.60 -2.59 -0.56
CA ASN A 70 16.90 -4.02 -0.49
C ASN A 70 15.71 -4.89 -0.95
N GLY A 71 14.49 -4.59 -0.48
CA GLY A 71 13.31 -5.34 -0.90
C GLY A 71 13.00 -5.20 -2.38
N ILE A 72 13.10 -3.97 -2.92
CA ILE A 72 12.88 -3.71 -4.36
C ILE A 72 13.96 -4.38 -5.22
N ASP A 73 15.22 -4.39 -4.79
CA ASP A 73 16.31 -5.05 -5.50
C ASP A 73 16.11 -6.57 -5.57
N ILE A 74 15.75 -7.21 -4.46
CA ILE A 74 15.42 -8.65 -4.44
C ILE A 74 14.28 -8.96 -5.41
N LEU A 75 13.17 -8.21 -5.34
CA LEU A 75 12.00 -8.42 -6.20
C LEU A 75 12.32 -8.17 -7.68
N THR A 76 13.16 -7.17 -7.97
CA THR A 76 13.61 -6.86 -9.34
C THR A 76 14.41 -8.03 -9.89
N LYS A 77 15.44 -8.49 -9.17
CA LYS A 77 16.28 -9.64 -9.55
C LYS A 77 15.49 -10.94 -9.71
N LEU A 78 14.44 -11.15 -8.92
CA LEU A 78 13.53 -12.29 -9.09
C LEU A 78 12.72 -12.17 -10.40
N SER A 79 12.32 -10.96 -10.78
CA SER A 79 11.49 -10.71 -11.96
C SER A 79 12.23 -10.66 -13.31
N GLU A 80 13.57 -10.62 -13.30
CA GLU A 80 14.43 -10.57 -14.50
C GLU A 80 14.66 -11.96 -15.13
N ASP A 81 13.64 -12.82 -15.19
CA ASP A 81 13.75 -14.21 -15.70
C ASP A 81 14.87 -15.03 -15.01
N SER A 82 15.00 -14.87 -13.69
CA SER A 82 15.97 -15.63 -12.89
C SER A 82 15.52 -17.07 -12.64
N PRO A 83 16.42 -18.08 -12.68
CA PRO A 83 16.11 -19.45 -12.24
C PRO A 83 15.55 -19.52 -10.81
N ALA A 84 15.76 -18.47 -10.01
CA ALA A 84 15.22 -18.33 -8.66
C ALA A 84 13.69 -18.29 -8.63
N ILE A 85 13.03 -17.62 -9.58
CA ILE A 85 11.57 -17.41 -9.52
C ILE A 85 10.80 -18.73 -9.50
N THR A 86 11.29 -19.72 -10.25
CA THR A 86 10.74 -21.09 -10.33
C THR A 86 10.57 -21.74 -8.95
N PHE A 87 11.49 -21.48 -8.02
CA PHE A 87 11.47 -22.10 -6.68
C PHE A 87 11.10 -21.13 -5.57
N PHE A 88 10.74 -19.88 -5.90
CA PHE A 88 10.45 -18.85 -4.90
C PHE A 88 9.27 -19.23 -4.02
N GLY A 89 8.10 -19.53 -4.61
CA GLY A 89 6.90 -19.91 -3.86
C GLY A 89 7.15 -21.08 -2.93
N GLN A 90 7.85 -22.11 -3.40
CA GLN A 90 8.16 -23.30 -2.59
C GLN A 90 9.14 -23.01 -1.46
N TYR A 91 10.20 -22.24 -1.73
CA TYR A 91 11.27 -22.01 -0.76
C TYR A 91 10.87 -21.00 0.31
N VAL A 92 10.27 -19.88 -0.09
CA VAL A 92 9.76 -18.85 0.82
C VAL A 92 8.49 -19.36 1.52
N GLY A 93 7.61 -20.06 0.80
CA GLY A 93 6.41 -20.72 1.33
C GLY A 93 6.69 -21.88 2.31
N GLY A 94 7.94 -22.30 2.41
CA GLY A 94 8.41 -23.30 3.38
C GLY A 94 8.19 -24.76 2.98
N THR A 95 7.69 -25.04 1.77
CA THR A 95 7.51 -26.42 1.27
C THR A 95 8.80 -27.03 0.71
N LEU A 96 9.81 -26.19 0.42
CA LEU A 96 11.13 -26.61 -0.02
C LEU A 96 12.20 -26.25 1.00
N THR A 97 12.92 -27.26 1.50
CA THR A 97 14.05 -27.03 2.42
C THR A 97 15.29 -26.53 1.67
N GLN A 98 16.19 -25.83 2.36
CA GLN A 98 17.45 -25.33 1.77
C GLN A 98 18.32 -26.45 1.16
N LYS A 99 18.34 -27.63 1.81
CA LYS A 99 19.05 -28.81 1.29
C LYS A 99 18.40 -29.33 0.00
N ALA A 100 17.07 -29.40 -0.05
CA ALA A 100 16.34 -29.82 -1.24
C ALA A 100 16.48 -28.80 -2.38
N LEU A 101 16.47 -27.50 -2.07
CA LEU A 101 16.69 -26.43 -3.04
C LEU A 101 18.07 -26.56 -3.72
N LYS A 102 19.15 -26.73 -2.95
CA LYS A 102 20.50 -26.94 -3.52
C LYS A 102 20.52 -28.14 -4.48
N LYS A 103 19.85 -29.23 -4.11
CA LYS A 103 19.73 -30.41 -4.96
C LYS A 103 18.95 -30.13 -6.24
N LYS A 104 17.80 -29.43 -6.17
CA LYS A 104 16.97 -29.07 -7.33
C LYS A 104 17.69 -28.12 -8.29
N LEU A 105 18.46 -27.17 -7.76
CA LEU A 105 19.31 -26.28 -8.56
C LEU A 105 20.56 -27.00 -9.13
N GLY A 106 20.85 -28.23 -8.71
CA GLY A 106 22.04 -28.97 -9.14
C GLY A 106 23.35 -28.41 -8.59
N ILE A 107 23.31 -27.78 -7.41
CA ILE A 107 24.50 -27.27 -6.73
C ILE A 107 25.24 -28.42 -6.05
N THR A 108 26.53 -28.52 -6.32
CA THR A 108 27.45 -29.49 -5.73
C THR A 108 28.57 -28.78 -4.98
N GLY A 109 29.42 -29.52 -4.27
CA GLY A 109 30.58 -28.94 -3.56
C GLY A 109 31.60 -28.25 -4.46
N VAL A 110 31.56 -28.48 -5.78
CA VAL A 110 32.46 -27.88 -6.77
C VAL A 110 31.80 -26.79 -7.60
N THR A 111 30.50 -26.51 -7.40
CA THR A 111 29.79 -25.47 -8.14
C THR A 111 30.34 -24.09 -7.76
N PRO A 112 30.84 -23.29 -8.72
CA PRO A 112 31.35 -21.96 -8.42
C PRO A 112 30.26 -21.02 -7.90
N LYS A 113 30.61 -20.15 -6.95
CA LYS A 113 29.68 -19.12 -6.44
C LYS A 113 29.20 -18.13 -7.50
N SER A 114 30.00 -17.91 -8.54
CA SER A 114 29.67 -17.07 -9.68
C SER A 114 28.72 -17.73 -10.69
N SER A 115 28.35 -19.01 -10.51
CA SER A 115 27.41 -19.66 -11.42
C SER A 115 25.98 -19.17 -11.19
N GLU A 116 25.20 -19.09 -12.27
CA GLU A 116 23.78 -18.66 -12.22
C GLU A 116 22.97 -19.46 -11.19
N LYS A 117 23.21 -20.78 -11.10
CA LYS A 117 22.54 -21.67 -10.15
C LYS A 117 22.87 -21.30 -8.70
N TYR A 118 24.12 -20.94 -8.41
CA TYR A 118 24.54 -20.55 -7.07
C TYR A 118 24.01 -19.15 -6.71
N GLN A 119 24.03 -18.21 -7.67
CA GLN A 119 23.44 -16.89 -7.50
C GLN A 119 21.92 -16.96 -7.28
N ALA A 120 21.22 -17.82 -8.01
CA ALA A 120 19.78 -18.07 -7.80
C ALA A 120 19.51 -18.64 -6.40
N PHE A 121 20.38 -19.53 -5.90
CA PHE A 121 20.29 -20.03 -4.54
C PHE A 121 20.51 -18.93 -3.49
N GLU A 122 21.52 -18.08 -3.66
CA GLU A 122 21.78 -16.95 -2.75
C GLU A 122 20.59 -15.97 -2.75
N LEU A 123 20.07 -15.62 -3.92
CA LEU A 123 18.89 -14.76 -4.05
C LEU A 123 17.66 -15.33 -3.33
N LEU A 124 17.41 -16.64 -3.42
CA LEU A 124 16.32 -17.29 -2.70
C LEU A 124 16.51 -17.29 -1.18
N VAL A 125 17.76 -17.49 -0.71
CA VAL A 125 18.10 -17.38 0.71
C VAL A 125 17.83 -15.97 1.22
N ASP A 126 18.32 -14.97 0.49
CA ASP A 126 18.14 -13.55 0.84
C ASP A 126 16.65 -13.18 0.83
N ALA A 127 15.89 -13.61 -0.18
CA ALA A 127 14.46 -13.38 -0.28
C ALA A 127 13.69 -13.97 0.91
N ARG A 128 14.00 -15.20 1.32
CA ARG A 128 13.37 -15.84 2.48
C ARG A 128 13.70 -15.11 3.78
N VAL A 129 14.98 -14.78 4.00
CA VAL A 129 15.41 -14.02 5.19
C VAL A 129 14.71 -12.66 5.24
N PHE A 130 14.63 -11.97 4.10
CA PHE A 130 13.95 -10.69 4.00
C PHE A 130 12.45 -10.82 4.29
N TYR A 131 11.77 -11.81 3.70
CA TYR A 131 10.37 -12.10 3.96
C TYR A 131 10.10 -12.37 5.45
N ASP A 132 10.88 -13.27 6.07
CA ASP A 132 10.76 -13.60 7.50
C ASP A 132 11.00 -12.38 8.41
N ASN A 133 11.82 -11.42 7.97
CA ASN A 133 12.07 -10.19 8.70
C ASN A 133 10.95 -9.17 8.51
N LEU A 134 10.35 -9.07 7.31
CA LEU A 134 9.17 -8.23 7.09
C LEU A 134 8.00 -8.63 7.98
N GLU A 135 7.78 -9.94 8.23
CA GLU A 135 6.70 -10.41 9.11
C GLU A 135 6.83 -9.91 10.55
N LYS A 136 8.06 -9.60 11.00
CA LYS A 136 8.33 -9.12 12.37
C LYS A 136 8.15 -7.62 12.53
N ILE A 137 8.02 -6.87 11.43
CA ILE A 137 7.87 -5.41 11.45
C ILE A 137 6.39 -5.07 11.58
N GLU A 138 6.06 -4.33 12.64
CA GLU A 138 4.71 -3.82 12.85
C GLU A 138 4.33 -2.79 11.76
N ILE A 139 3.13 -2.95 11.20
CA ILE A 139 2.61 -2.04 10.19
C ILE A 139 2.11 -0.77 10.88
N ASP A 140 2.61 0.39 10.47
CA ASP A 140 1.97 1.68 10.81
C ASP A 140 0.60 1.75 10.10
N PRO A 141 -0.53 1.69 10.83
CA PRO A 141 -1.85 1.62 10.21
C PRO A 141 -2.16 2.85 9.36
N LEU A 142 -1.70 4.03 9.78
CA LEU A 142 -1.91 5.26 9.02
C LEU A 142 -1.12 5.22 7.71
N LYS A 143 0.17 4.84 7.77
CA LYS A 143 1.01 4.73 6.56
C LYS A 143 0.38 3.76 5.56
N SER A 144 -0.04 2.59 6.05
CA SER A 144 -0.70 1.55 5.24
C SER A 144 -1.96 2.10 4.56
N SER A 145 -2.86 2.73 5.32
CA SER A 145 -4.09 3.30 4.77
C SER A 145 -3.83 4.38 3.73
N ILE A 146 -2.90 5.31 4.00
CA ILE A 146 -2.57 6.37 3.04
C ILE A 146 -2.02 5.77 1.74
N LEU A 147 -1.05 4.86 1.82
CA LEU A 147 -0.46 4.23 0.64
C LEU A 147 -1.49 3.41 -0.16
N LYS A 148 -2.41 2.71 0.52
CA LYS A 148 -3.51 2.02 -0.14
C LYS A 148 -4.43 2.98 -0.91
N MET A 149 -4.67 4.16 -0.38
CA MET A 149 -5.50 5.18 -1.04
C MET A 149 -4.77 5.91 -2.17
N THR A 150 -3.43 5.97 -2.14
CA THR A 150 -2.66 6.83 -3.06
C THR A 150 -1.85 6.10 -4.11
N THR A 151 -1.30 4.94 -3.80
CA THR A 151 -0.35 4.22 -4.66
C THR A 151 -0.74 2.76 -4.91
N MET A 152 -1.68 2.22 -4.14
CA MET A 152 -2.25 0.87 -4.35
C MET A 152 -3.77 0.93 -4.55
N THR A 153 -4.26 2.09 -5.00
CA THR A 153 -5.69 2.32 -5.19
C THR A 153 -6.16 1.77 -6.54
N LYS A 154 -7.45 1.43 -6.63
CA LYS A 154 -8.09 1.07 -7.90
C LYS A 154 -8.62 2.30 -8.66
N ASN A 155 -8.49 3.49 -8.09
CA ASN A 155 -8.99 4.72 -8.70
C ASN A 155 -7.96 5.28 -9.71
N PRO A 156 -8.21 5.17 -11.03
CA PRO A 156 -7.23 5.55 -12.05
C PRO A 156 -6.96 7.06 -12.08
N LEU A 157 -7.82 7.89 -11.47
CA LEU A 157 -7.59 9.33 -11.38
C LEU A 157 -6.50 9.67 -10.36
N VAL A 158 -6.35 8.85 -9.31
CA VAL A 158 -5.26 9.02 -8.34
C VAL A 158 -3.94 8.76 -9.02
N ASP A 159 -3.78 7.58 -9.64
CA ASP A 159 -2.55 7.20 -10.35
C ASP A 159 -2.17 8.23 -11.42
N LYS A 160 -3.16 8.70 -12.19
CA LYS A 160 -2.95 9.68 -13.26
C LYS A 160 -2.39 11.01 -12.77
N PHE A 161 -2.76 11.44 -11.56
CA PHE A 161 -2.44 12.78 -11.05
C PHE A 161 -1.52 12.76 -9.83
N TYR A 162 -1.12 11.59 -9.34
CA TYR A 162 -0.30 11.44 -8.13
C TYR A 162 1.00 12.21 -8.27
N ASP A 163 1.82 11.91 -9.26
CA ASP A 163 3.14 12.55 -9.40
C ASP A 163 3.04 14.06 -9.62
N GLN A 164 2.12 14.52 -10.47
CA GLN A 164 1.98 15.94 -10.75
C GLN A 164 1.45 16.69 -9.53
N PHE A 165 0.51 16.11 -8.79
CA PHE A 165 0.07 16.72 -7.55
C PHE A 165 1.20 16.70 -6.53
N MET A 166 1.75 15.54 -6.18
CA MET A 166 2.73 15.41 -5.10
C MET A 166 4.00 16.22 -5.36
N ASN A 167 4.49 16.28 -6.61
CA ASN A 167 5.81 16.85 -6.91
C ASN A 167 5.79 18.22 -7.60
N GLU A 168 4.75 18.58 -8.37
CA GLU A 168 4.73 19.84 -9.14
C GLU A 168 4.07 21.03 -8.41
N LYS A 169 3.95 20.98 -7.08
CA LYS A 169 3.35 22.06 -6.25
C LYS A 169 1.99 22.54 -6.75
N TRP A 170 1.17 21.64 -7.31
CA TRP A 170 -0.17 22.01 -7.75
C TRP A 170 -1.00 22.47 -6.56
N THR A 171 -1.78 23.53 -6.70
CA THR A 171 -2.74 23.87 -5.66
C THR A 171 -3.90 22.89 -5.64
N THR A 172 -4.60 22.74 -4.51
CA THR A 172 -5.84 21.95 -4.43
C THR A 172 -6.85 22.42 -5.49
N LYS A 173 -6.94 23.74 -5.73
CA LYS A 173 -7.79 24.31 -6.80
C LYS A 173 -7.38 23.82 -8.19
N LYS A 174 -6.08 23.73 -8.48
CA LYS A 174 -5.58 23.20 -9.76
C LYS A 174 -5.91 21.71 -9.89
N LEU A 175 -5.73 20.92 -8.83
CA LEU A 175 -6.11 19.51 -8.82
C LEU A 175 -7.61 19.31 -9.06
N VAL A 176 -8.48 20.05 -8.36
CA VAL A 176 -9.94 20.04 -8.55
C VAL A 176 -10.31 20.29 -10.02
N SER A 177 -9.67 21.26 -10.66
CA SER A 177 -9.86 21.55 -12.09
C SER A 177 -9.39 20.40 -12.98
N LYS A 178 -8.25 19.77 -12.67
CA LYS A 178 -7.68 18.65 -13.44
C LYS A 178 -8.48 17.35 -13.31
N LEU A 179 -9.08 17.11 -12.14
CA LEU A 179 -10.06 16.05 -11.90
C LEU A 179 -11.39 16.32 -12.61
N GLY A 180 -11.61 17.53 -13.13
CA GLY A 180 -12.85 17.92 -13.80
C GLY A 180 -14.03 17.92 -12.84
N ILE A 181 -13.81 18.34 -11.59
CA ILE A 181 -14.87 18.57 -10.61
C ILE A 181 -15.52 19.91 -10.91
N THR A 182 -16.85 19.93 -10.99
CA THR A 182 -17.65 21.10 -11.28
C THR A 182 -18.83 21.18 -10.31
N LYS A 183 -19.62 22.25 -10.37
CA LYS A 183 -20.87 22.36 -9.58
C LYS A 183 -21.92 21.29 -9.87
N TYR A 184 -21.75 20.52 -10.96
CA TYR A 184 -22.66 19.45 -11.37
C TYR A 184 -22.09 18.05 -11.09
N THR A 185 -20.92 17.96 -10.45
CA THR A 185 -20.34 16.67 -10.07
C THR A 185 -21.21 16.01 -9.01
N ALA A 186 -21.59 14.76 -9.24
CA ALA A 186 -22.37 13.98 -8.29
C ALA A 186 -21.60 13.78 -6.98
N ALA A 187 -22.31 13.80 -5.86
CA ALA A 187 -21.72 13.75 -4.51
C ALA A 187 -20.91 12.46 -4.23
N ASP A 188 -21.28 11.37 -4.91
CA ASP A 188 -20.68 10.03 -4.86
C ASP A 188 -19.69 9.76 -6.00
N SER A 189 -19.24 10.81 -6.70
CA SER A 189 -18.28 10.65 -7.79
C SER A 189 -16.90 10.23 -7.29
N GLU A 190 -16.30 9.23 -7.96
CA GLU A 190 -14.90 8.80 -7.76
C GLU A 190 -13.87 9.95 -7.89
N LYS A 191 -14.25 11.09 -8.48
CA LYS A 191 -13.43 12.31 -8.52
C LYS A 191 -13.22 12.90 -7.13
N TYR A 192 -14.24 12.86 -6.27
CA TYR A 192 -14.12 13.30 -4.89
C TYR A 192 -13.26 12.34 -4.08
N ASP A 193 -13.39 11.03 -4.30
CA ASP A 193 -12.51 10.03 -3.68
C ASP A 193 -11.06 10.26 -4.09
N ALA A 194 -10.80 10.46 -5.39
CA ALA A 194 -9.45 10.75 -5.88
C ALA A 194 -8.87 12.03 -5.25
N LEU A 195 -9.68 13.09 -5.12
CA LEU A 195 -9.27 14.32 -4.46
C LEU A 195 -8.94 14.08 -2.98
N SER A 196 -9.79 13.36 -2.25
CA SER A 196 -9.56 12.99 -0.84
C SER A 196 -8.26 12.22 -0.67
N SER A 197 -8.02 11.20 -1.49
CA SER A 197 -6.81 10.37 -1.45
C SER A 197 -5.56 11.19 -1.72
N LEU A 198 -5.54 11.99 -2.79
CA LEU A 198 -4.38 12.80 -3.16
C LEU A 198 -4.05 13.87 -2.11
N VAL A 199 -5.07 14.53 -1.55
CA VAL A 199 -4.88 15.54 -0.50
C VAL A 199 -4.31 14.90 0.77
N GLN A 200 -4.88 13.78 1.24
CA GLN A 200 -4.38 13.08 2.42
C GLN A 200 -2.96 12.53 2.19
N GLY A 201 -2.69 12.01 0.98
CA GLY A 201 -1.36 11.60 0.55
C GLY A 201 -0.33 12.71 0.69
N ARG A 202 -0.65 13.91 0.17
CA ARG A 202 0.24 15.06 0.28
C ARG A 202 0.46 15.47 1.73
N MET A 203 -0.59 15.55 2.54
CA MET A 203 -0.47 15.86 3.96
C MET A 203 0.45 14.87 4.68
N TYR A 204 0.33 13.59 4.36
CA TYR A 204 1.18 12.55 4.94
C TYR A 204 2.64 12.75 4.52
N VAL A 205 2.91 12.86 3.22
CA VAL A 205 4.28 13.01 2.71
C VAL A 205 4.95 14.27 3.24
N HIS A 206 4.27 15.43 3.18
CA HIS A 206 4.89 16.68 3.60
C HIS A 206 4.88 16.90 5.11
N GLY A 207 3.79 16.53 5.78
CA GLY A 207 3.58 16.80 7.20
C GLY A 207 3.97 15.68 8.14
N VAL A 208 4.23 14.46 7.64
CA VAL A 208 4.70 13.32 8.45
C VAL A 208 6.07 12.84 7.98
N THR A 209 6.22 12.49 6.70
CA THR A 209 7.50 11.92 6.18
C THR A 209 8.58 12.99 6.10
N ASN A 210 8.29 14.12 5.46
CA ASN A 210 9.24 15.20 5.18
C ASN A 210 9.19 16.33 6.23
N ALA A 211 8.54 16.08 7.36
CA ALA A 211 8.37 17.08 8.40
C ALA A 211 9.71 17.52 8.98
N LYS A 212 9.96 18.83 9.04
CA LYS A 212 11.21 19.40 9.55
C LYS A 212 11.40 19.22 11.06
N THR A 213 10.32 19.04 11.81
CA THR A 213 10.35 18.92 13.27
C THR A 213 9.45 17.79 13.75
N LEU A 214 9.83 17.17 14.87
CA LEU A 214 9.03 16.13 15.51
C LEU A 214 7.64 16.63 15.95
N ILE A 215 7.55 17.91 16.35
CA ILE A 215 6.27 18.54 16.72
C ILE A 215 5.33 18.60 15.50
N SER A 216 5.81 19.09 14.35
CA SER A 216 5.02 19.13 13.12
C SER A 216 4.61 17.73 12.65
N LYS A 217 5.54 16.77 12.74
CA LYS A 217 5.30 15.36 12.42
C LYS A 217 4.17 14.80 13.27
N ASN A 218 4.27 14.92 14.59
CA ASN A 218 3.30 14.35 15.52
C ASN A 218 1.94 15.04 15.41
N LYS A 219 1.92 16.36 15.20
CA LYS A 219 0.66 17.10 14.98
C LYS A 219 -0.06 16.59 13.73
N THR A 220 0.63 16.53 12.59
CA THR A 220 0.01 16.07 11.34
C THR A 220 -0.39 14.60 11.42
N LYS A 221 0.47 13.75 12.01
CA LYS A 221 0.15 12.32 12.20
C LYS A 221 -1.11 12.15 13.06
N THR A 222 -1.21 12.86 14.18
CA THR A 222 -2.41 12.81 15.05
C THR A 222 -3.66 13.27 14.32
N PHE A 223 -3.56 14.38 13.58
CA PHE A 223 -4.67 14.89 12.77
C PHE A 223 -5.13 13.86 11.72
N LEU A 224 -4.19 13.31 10.94
CA LEU A 224 -4.52 12.32 9.91
C LEU A 224 -5.09 11.03 10.49
N THR A 225 -4.60 10.57 11.65
CA THR A 225 -5.19 9.42 12.36
C THR A 225 -6.65 9.68 12.73
N LYS A 226 -6.98 10.86 13.28
CA LYS A 226 -8.37 11.23 13.61
C LYS A 226 -9.23 11.38 12.37
N LEU A 227 -8.71 12.05 11.34
CA LEU A 227 -9.39 12.21 10.05
C LEU A 227 -9.73 10.85 9.44
N HIS A 228 -8.79 9.90 9.47
CA HIS A 228 -8.99 8.55 8.94
C HIS A 228 -9.95 7.71 9.79
N GLY A 229 -9.95 7.89 11.11
CA GLY A 229 -10.85 7.19 12.03
C GLY A 229 -12.29 7.71 12.05
N ASN A 230 -12.57 8.87 11.43
CA ASN A 230 -13.91 9.46 11.39
C ASN A 230 -14.57 9.27 10.02
N GLU A 231 -15.57 8.39 9.93
CA GLU A 231 -16.25 8.02 8.68
C GLU A 231 -16.96 9.22 8.02
N LEU A 232 -17.57 10.10 8.82
CA LEU A 232 -18.26 11.30 8.31
C LEU A 232 -17.26 12.28 7.69
N ALA A 233 -16.10 12.46 8.32
CA ALA A 233 -15.04 13.31 7.78
C ALA A 233 -14.52 12.75 6.46
N GLN A 234 -14.23 11.44 6.38
CA GLN A 234 -13.81 10.79 5.12
C GLN A 234 -14.86 10.97 4.02
N LYS A 235 -16.14 10.73 4.34
CA LYS A 235 -17.26 10.85 3.39
C LYS A 235 -17.35 12.23 2.74
N TYR A 236 -17.14 13.30 3.50
CA TYR A 236 -17.32 14.67 2.99
C TYR A 236 -16.02 15.37 2.58
N LEU A 237 -14.85 14.77 2.81
CA LEU A 237 -13.55 15.41 2.58
C LEU A 237 -13.40 15.94 1.15
N GLY A 238 -13.63 15.11 0.14
CA GLY A 238 -13.44 15.50 -1.25
C GLY A 238 -14.34 16.68 -1.65
N GLN A 239 -15.63 16.61 -1.29
CA GLN A 239 -16.58 17.69 -1.57
C GLN A 239 -16.22 18.99 -0.84
N PHE A 240 -15.76 18.86 0.41
CA PHE A 240 -15.31 20.01 1.18
C PHE A 240 -14.04 20.61 0.56
N MET A 241 -13.01 19.81 0.27
CA MET A 241 -11.76 20.28 -0.33
C MET A 241 -11.96 20.91 -1.72
N ALA A 242 -12.93 20.42 -2.49
CA ALA A 242 -13.31 21.01 -3.77
C ALA A 242 -14.04 22.36 -3.65
N GLY A 243 -14.54 22.70 -2.46
CA GLY A 243 -15.37 23.87 -2.21
C GLY A 243 -16.81 23.75 -2.73
N SER A 244 -17.22 22.57 -3.22
CA SER A 244 -18.61 22.30 -3.58
C SER A 244 -19.49 22.21 -2.34
N LEU A 245 -18.94 21.73 -1.23
CA LEU A 245 -19.56 21.77 0.09
C LEU A 245 -18.93 22.89 0.93
N LYS A 246 -19.70 23.96 1.18
CA LYS A 246 -19.28 25.08 2.03
C LYS A 246 -19.45 24.73 3.51
N GLU A 247 -18.77 25.44 4.40
CA GLU A 247 -18.81 25.16 5.85
C GLU A 247 -20.22 25.20 6.45
N THR A 248 -21.03 26.19 6.07
CA THR A 248 -22.42 26.28 6.55
C THR A 248 -23.28 25.10 6.08
N SER A 249 -23.10 24.69 4.82
CA SER A 249 -23.77 23.52 4.25
C SER A 249 -23.27 22.22 4.89
N LEU A 250 -21.96 22.09 5.12
CA LEU A 250 -21.37 20.95 5.82
C LEU A 250 -21.97 20.79 7.22
N LYS A 251 -22.02 21.88 8.01
CA LYS A 251 -22.61 21.85 9.35
C LYS A 251 -24.09 21.47 9.31
N ALA A 252 -24.84 21.92 8.30
CA ALA A 252 -26.23 21.53 8.12
C ALA A 252 -26.39 20.04 7.76
N GLU A 253 -25.57 19.52 6.83
CA GLU A 253 -25.56 18.10 6.44
C GLU A 253 -25.22 17.19 7.62
N LEU A 254 -24.23 17.59 8.42
CA LEU A 254 -23.84 16.91 9.65
C LEU A 254 -24.77 17.23 10.83
N LYS A 255 -25.81 18.04 10.64
CA LYS A 255 -26.76 18.46 11.70
C LYS A 255 -26.06 19.05 12.95
N VAL A 256 -24.90 19.67 12.74
CA VAL A 256 -24.15 20.36 13.80
C VAL A 256 -24.82 21.68 14.12
N THR A 257 -25.26 21.81 15.36
CA THR A 257 -25.88 23.01 15.92
C THR A 257 -25.06 23.54 17.10
N LYS A 258 -25.43 24.70 17.63
CA LYS A 258 -24.82 25.27 18.84
C LYS A 258 -24.92 24.36 20.08
N ASN A 259 -25.86 23.41 20.09
CA ASN A 259 -26.10 22.49 21.19
C ASN A 259 -25.48 21.10 20.95
N THR A 260 -24.87 20.87 19.79
CA THR A 260 -24.23 19.59 19.48
C THR A 260 -23.03 19.37 20.41
N PRO A 261 -22.94 18.22 21.09
CA PRO A 261 -21.80 17.91 21.95
C PRO A 261 -20.49 17.93 21.18
N LYS A 262 -19.43 18.47 21.79
CA LYS A 262 -18.11 18.62 21.12
C LYS A 262 -17.39 17.30 20.88
N ASP A 263 -17.80 16.26 21.60
CA ASP A 263 -17.34 14.88 21.54
C ASP A 263 -18.21 14.00 20.62
N SER A 264 -19.20 14.58 19.93
CA SER A 264 -19.96 13.86 18.90
C SER A 264 -19.16 13.71 17.61
N ASP A 265 -19.39 12.61 16.89
CA ASP A 265 -18.73 12.31 15.62
C ASP A 265 -19.01 13.39 14.57
N GLU A 266 -20.21 13.98 14.56
CA GLU A 266 -20.59 15.05 13.64
C GLU A 266 -19.82 16.35 13.91
N TYR A 267 -19.67 16.71 15.19
CA TYR A 267 -18.90 17.90 15.56
C TYR A 267 -17.41 17.70 15.25
N GLU A 268 -16.87 16.53 15.58
CA GLU A 268 -15.48 16.19 15.29
C GLU A 268 -15.24 16.16 13.77
N ALA A 269 -16.14 15.58 12.99
CA ALA A 269 -16.04 15.56 11.52
C ALA A 269 -16.00 16.98 10.93
N ALA A 270 -16.87 17.88 11.38
CA ALA A 270 -16.87 19.26 10.92
C ALA A 270 -15.55 19.97 11.27
N ALA A 271 -15.02 19.77 12.48
CA ALA A 271 -13.75 20.34 12.90
C ALA A 271 -12.56 19.80 12.09
N LEU A 272 -12.50 18.49 11.89
CA LEU A 272 -11.46 17.81 11.11
C LEU A 272 -11.43 18.28 9.66
N LEU A 273 -12.59 18.51 9.04
CA LEU A 273 -12.68 18.98 7.66
C LEU A 273 -12.18 20.43 7.50
N ILE A 274 -12.49 21.30 8.46
CA ILE A 274 -11.98 22.68 8.49
C ILE A 274 -10.45 22.65 8.64
N GLU A 275 -9.94 21.90 9.61
CA GLU A 275 -8.49 21.75 9.83
C GLU A 275 -7.79 21.10 8.62
N ALA A 276 -8.42 20.15 7.93
CA ALA A 276 -7.91 19.58 6.69
C ALA A 276 -7.64 20.64 5.63
N ARG A 277 -8.56 21.60 5.46
CA ARG A 277 -8.38 22.68 4.49
C ARG A 277 -7.20 23.58 4.87
N GLU A 278 -7.13 23.99 6.14
CA GLU A 278 -6.03 24.83 6.64
C GLU A 278 -4.65 24.15 6.50
N LEU A 279 -4.57 22.87 6.83
CA LEU A 279 -3.35 22.09 6.69
C LEU A 279 -2.98 21.88 5.22
N SER A 280 -3.96 21.61 4.35
CA SER A 280 -3.73 21.49 2.91
C SER A 280 -3.10 22.76 2.35
N ASP A 281 -3.52 23.93 2.82
CA ASP A 281 -2.98 25.22 2.39
C ASP A 281 -1.54 25.44 2.85
N THR A 282 -1.13 24.82 3.96
CA THR A 282 0.24 24.90 4.49
C THR A 282 1.24 24.05 3.70
N PHE A 283 0.78 22.98 3.04
CA PHE A 283 1.62 22.07 2.27
C PHE A 283 1.63 22.37 0.75
N MET A 284 1.12 23.55 0.34
CA MET A 284 1.22 24.08 -1.03
C MET A 284 2.41 25.03 -1.18
#